data_AF-A0A671M2S2-F1
#
_entry.id   AF-A0A671M2S2-F1
#
_cell.length_a   1.000
_cell.length_b   1.000
_cell.length_c   1.000
_cell.angle_alpha   90.00
_cell.angle_beta   90.00
_cell.angle_gamma   90.00
#
_symmetry.space_group_name_H-M   'P 1'
#
loop_
_entity.id
_entity.type
_entity.pdbx_description
1 polymer ?
#
loop_
_entity_poly.entity_id
_entity_poly.type
_entity_poly.pdbx_seq_one_letter_code
_entity_poly.pdbx_strand_id
1 'polypeptide(L)'
;MQCPICTKYHMCSFNVILICISLDWDKDGDILAVIAEKSSSIYLWDANVNKISQLDSGMRDQMSFLLWSKTGPLLAVGTSKGNLLIYNQQTSRKIPPLGKHTKRITCGCWSSQNLLALGSEDRSITISNHEGDTIRQTSVRADPADVQFSVMKTDERSSPGESTVSGALGKKTLFLFNLNDPDNPIELAFQQRYGNIISYHWYGDGYIMIGFSHGYFVVISTHIREIGQELFQAHNHKDSLTSIAISQSLNKAATAYVVYVQLIRSKMPLQGDAEETNC
;
A
#
# COMPACT_ATOMS: atom_id res chain seq x y z
N MET A 1 19.12 -6.70 17.45
CA MET A 1 18.10 -7.72 17.08
C MET A 1 18.14 -7.88 15.58
N GLN A 2 18.57 -9.06 15.10
CA GLN A 2 18.66 -9.40 13.69
C GLN A 2 17.26 -9.54 13.07
N CYS A 3 17.10 -8.98 11.88
CA CYS A 3 15.89 -9.14 11.07
C CYS A 3 15.71 -10.62 10.69
N PRO A 4 14.52 -11.23 10.87
CA PRO A 4 14.28 -12.65 10.57
C PRO A 4 14.36 -13.00 9.07
N ILE A 5 14.69 -12.05 8.20
CA ILE A 5 14.88 -12.24 6.74
C ILE A 5 16.32 -12.71 6.42
N CYS A 6 17.30 -12.49 7.30
CA CYS A 6 18.72 -12.77 7.01
C CYS A 6 19.17 -14.22 7.26
N THR A 7 18.34 -15.10 7.79
CA THR A 7 18.77 -16.46 8.20
C THR A 7 18.59 -17.54 7.13
N LYS A 8 17.94 -17.25 5.99
CA LYS A 8 17.70 -18.26 4.94
C LYS A 8 18.50 -18.03 3.65
N TYR A 9 18.89 -16.80 3.36
CA TYR A 9 19.61 -16.45 2.14
C TYR A 9 20.93 -15.81 2.53
N HIS A 10 22.04 -16.49 2.23
CA HIS A 10 23.37 -15.87 2.21
C HIS A 10 23.30 -14.74 1.19
N MET A 11 22.94 -13.53 1.63
CA MET A 11 22.82 -12.36 0.77
C MET A 11 24.24 -12.01 0.33
N CYS A 12 24.66 -12.54 -0.82
CA CYS A 12 25.82 -12.02 -1.53
C CYS A 12 25.59 -10.52 -1.68
N SER A 13 26.59 -9.71 -1.30
CA SER A 13 26.55 -8.26 -1.42
C SER A 13 26.08 -7.89 -2.83
N PHE A 14 24.86 -7.38 -2.95
CA PHE A 14 24.32 -6.86 -4.19
C PHE A 14 25.08 -5.57 -4.47
N ASN A 15 26.17 -5.66 -5.24
CA ASN A 15 27.05 -4.53 -5.50
C ASN A 15 26.41 -3.65 -6.60
N VAL A 16 25.24 -3.09 -6.30
CA VAL A 16 24.66 -2.02 -7.13
C VAL A 16 25.54 -0.81 -6.85
N ILE A 17 26.32 -0.41 -7.85
CA ILE A 17 27.19 0.77 -7.78
C ILE A 17 26.35 2.05 -7.57
N LEU A 18 25.03 1.97 -7.81
CA LEU A 18 24.06 3.05 -7.80
C LEU A 18 23.12 2.95 -6.58
N ILE A 19 22.59 4.10 -6.15
CA ILE A 19 21.66 4.18 -5.02
C ILE A 19 20.38 3.43 -5.35
N CYS A 20 20.00 2.46 -4.51
CA CYS A 20 18.72 1.75 -4.63
C CYS A 20 17.56 2.72 -4.38
N ILE A 21 16.61 2.79 -5.32
CA ILE A 21 15.41 3.63 -5.23
C ILE A 21 14.24 2.84 -4.65
N SER A 22 14.06 1.61 -5.10
CA SER A 22 12.98 0.73 -4.65
C SER A 22 13.33 -0.72 -4.94
N LEU A 23 12.78 -1.61 -4.11
CA LEU A 23 12.90 -3.06 -4.25
C LEU A 23 11.61 -3.72 -3.80
N ASP A 24 11.28 -4.86 -4.41
CA ASP A 24 10.16 -5.70 -3.97
C ASP A 24 10.37 -7.15 -4.41
N TRP A 25 9.81 -8.06 -3.63
CA TRP A 25 9.80 -9.49 -3.90
C TRP A 25 8.55 -9.90 -4.68
N ASP A 26 8.72 -10.83 -5.60
CA ASP A 26 7.60 -11.49 -6.26
C ASP A 26 6.75 -12.30 -5.27
N LYS A 27 5.61 -12.80 -5.74
CA LYS A 27 4.64 -13.50 -4.88
C LYS A 27 5.18 -14.78 -4.23
N ASP A 28 6.16 -15.43 -4.87
CA ASP A 28 6.73 -16.70 -4.41
C ASP A 28 7.96 -16.48 -3.50
N GLY A 29 8.52 -15.27 -3.48
CA GLY A 29 9.73 -14.94 -2.73
C GLY A 29 11.00 -15.47 -3.39
N ASP A 30 10.93 -15.74 -4.69
CA ASP A 30 11.99 -16.32 -5.50
C ASP A 30 12.79 -15.24 -6.23
N ILE A 31 12.13 -14.13 -6.60
CA ILE A 31 12.72 -13.07 -7.42
C ILE A 31 12.60 -11.72 -6.71
N LEU A 32 13.75 -11.11 -6.44
CA LEU A 32 13.84 -9.73 -5.97
C LEU A 32 14.07 -8.80 -7.17
N ALA A 33 13.18 -7.83 -7.36
CA ALA A 33 13.40 -6.76 -8.34
C ALA A 33 13.93 -5.51 -7.64
N VAL A 34 14.90 -4.84 -8.26
CA VAL A 34 15.56 -3.64 -7.74
C VAL A 34 15.68 -2.61 -8.86
N ILE A 35 15.32 -1.36 -8.54
CA ILE A 35 15.61 -0.19 -9.39
C ILE A 35 16.57 0.74 -8.69
N ALA A 36 17.44 1.37 -9.47
CA ALA A 36 18.50 2.23 -8.96
C ALA A 36 18.50 3.61 -9.64
N GLU A 37 19.09 4.58 -8.96
CA GLU A 37 19.23 5.95 -9.45
C GLU A 37 20.07 5.97 -10.73
N LYS A 38 19.65 6.73 -11.75
CA LYS A 38 20.31 6.89 -13.06
C LYS A 38 20.46 5.60 -13.87
N SER A 39 19.84 4.50 -13.46
CA SER A 39 19.75 3.26 -14.24
C SER A 39 18.47 3.25 -15.07
N SER A 40 18.56 2.86 -16.34
CA SER A 40 17.40 2.48 -17.16
C SER A 40 17.04 0.98 -17.02
N SER A 41 17.89 0.22 -16.35
CA SER A 41 17.73 -1.22 -16.15
C SER A 41 17.11 -1.54 -14.79
N ILE A 42 16.20 -2.49 -14.80
CA ILE A 42 15.64 -3.15 -13.62
C ILE A 42 16.50 -4.39 -13.36
N TYR A 43 17.02 -4.53 -12.15
CA TYR A 43 17.81 -5.70 -11.76
C TYR A 43 16.86 -6.75 -11.17
N LEU A 44 16.96 -7.98 -11.66
CA LEU A 44 16.22 -9.12 -11.13
C LEU A 44 17.23 -10.10 -10.52
N TRP A 45 17.06 -10.42 -9.25
CA TRP A 45 17.85 -11.43 -8.56
C TRP A 45 16.99 -12.65 -8.29
N ASP A 46 17.41 -13.78 -8.84
CA ASP A 46 16.84 -15.08 -8.55
C ASP A 46 17.55 -15.68 -7.34
N ALA A 47 16.82 -15.84 -6.24
CA ALA A 47 17.33 -16.35 -4.98
C ALA A 47 17.64 -17.86 -5.02
N ASN A 48 16.99 -18.61 -5.91
CA ASN A 48 17.14 -20.07 -6.01
C ASN A 48 18.44 -20.44 -6.72
N VAL A 49 18.81 -19.70 -7.77
CA VAL A 49 20.06 -19.93 -8.52
C VAL A 49 21.16 -18.92 -8.22
N ASN A 50 20.89 -17.95 -7.34
CA ASN A 50 21.78 -16.84 -7.01
C ASN A 50 22.30 -16.09 -8.25
N LYS A 51 21.39 -15.80 -9.20
CA LYS A 51 21.73 -15.17 -10.48
C LYS A 51 21.12 -13.79 -10.59
N ILE A 52 21.89 -12.83 -11.08
CA ILE A 52 21.44 -11.49 -11.41
C ILE A 52 21.20 -11.41 -12.91
N SER A 53 20.04 -10.91 -13.32
CA SER A 53 19.75 -10.48 -14.68
C SER A 53 19.33 -9.02 -14.71
N GLN A 54 19.48 -8.39 -15.87
CA GLN A 54 19.05 -7.01 -16.09
C GLN A 54 17.94 -7.02 -17.14
N LEU A 55 16.83 -6.37 -16.80
CA LEU A 55 15.73 -6.09 -17.70
C LEU A 55 15.84 -4.63 -18.14
N ASP A 56 16.11 -4.39 -19.41
CA ASP A 56 16.02 -3.05 -19.98
C ASP A 56 14.55 -2.62 -19.99
N SER A 57 14.24 -1.56 -19.23
CA SER A 57 12.89 -1.00 -19.17
C SER A 57 12.48 -0.33 -20.48
N GLY A 58 13.45 0.13 -21.29
CA GLY A 58 13.20 1.01 -22.44
C GLY A 58 12.71 2.41 -22.05
N MET A 59 12.59 2.71 -20.76
CA MET A 59 12.15 4.00 -20.25
C MET A 59 13.34 4.97 -20.18
N ARG A 60 13.12 6.21 -20.63
CA ARG A 60 14.14 7.27 -20.61
C ARG A 60 14.15 8.07 -19.30
N ASP A 61 13.03 8.07 -18.59
CA ASP A 61 12.86 8.81 -17.34
C ASP A 61 13.37 7.99 -16.15
N GLN A 62 13.76 8.69 -15.09
CA GLN A 62 14.16 8.07 -13.84
C GLN A 62 13.01 7.23 -13.27
N MET A 63 13.26 5.93 -13.04
CA MET A 63 12.32 5.07 -12.33
C MET A 63 12.17 5.55 -10.89
N SER A 64 10.93 5.60 -10.40
CA SER A 64 10.55 6.13 -9.08
C SER A 64 9.74 5.16 -8.23
N PHE A 65 9.19 4.12 -8.85
CA PHE A 65 8.26 3.19 -8.21
C PHE A 65 8.47 1.78 -8.78
N LEU A 66 8.39 0.77 -7.91
CA LEU A 66 8.49 -0.64 -8.27
C LEU A 66 7.56 -1.46 -7.34
N LEU A 67 6.77 -2.36 -7.92
CA LEU A 67 5.85 -3.20 -7.15
C LEU A 67 5.49 -4.50 -7.88
N TRP A 68 5.70 -5.65 -7.23
CA TRP A 68 5.21 -6.93 -7.72
C TRP A 68 3.74 -7.15 -7.34
N SER A 69 2.99 -7.77 -8.26
CA SER A 69 1.70 -8.37 -7.95
C SER A 69 1.91 -9.51 -6.95
N LYS A 70 0.99 -9.62 -5.99
CA LYS A 70 1.01 -10.67 -4.97
C LYS A 70 0.19 -11.90 -5.38
N THR A 71 -0.45 -11.88 -6.55
CA THR A 71 -1.25 -12.99 -7.09
C THR A 71 -0.74 -13.49 -8.44
N GLY A 72 -0.08 -12.65 -9.24
CA GLY A 72 0.44 -12.99 -10.57
C GLY A 72 1.91 -12.64 -10.78
N PRO A 73 2.52 -13.10 -11.89
CA PRO A 73 3.93 -12.85 -12.21
C PRO A 73 4.14 -11.45 -12.84
N LEU A 74 3.47 -10.42 -12.30
CA LEU A 74 3.45 -9.07 -12.86
C LEU A 74 4.28 -8.12 -12.01
N LEU A 75 5.15 -7.35 -12.65
CA LEU A 75 5.94 -6.28 -12.05
C LEU A 75 5.49 -4.95 -12.65
N ALA A 76 5.06 -4.00 -11.81
CA ALA A 76 4.81 -2.63 -12.19
C ALA A 76 6.04 -1.77 -11.89
N VAL A 77 6.44 -0.93 -12.85
CA VAL A 77 7.54 0.03 -12.68
C VAL A 77 7.08 1.40 -13.18
N GLY A 78 7.12 2.39 -12.29
CA GLY A 78 6.70 3.76 -12.56
C GLY A 78 7.89 4.72 -12.64
N THR A 79 7.72 5.84 -13.34
CA THR A 79 8.76 6.87 -13.49
C THR A 79 8.40 8.21 -12.84
N SER A 80 9.43 9.06 -12.69
CA SER A 80 9.30 10.46 -12.25
C SER A 80 8.49 11.35 -13.20
N LYS A 81 8.16 10.87 -14.40
CA LYS A 81 7.34 11.57 -15.40
C LYS A 81 5.98 10.90 -15.65
N GLY A 82 5.64 9.89 -14.86
CA GLY A 82 4.33 9.26 -14.93
C GLY A 82 4.19 8.18 -16.00
N ASN A 83 5.30 7.71 -16.57
CA ASN A 83 5.30 6.52 -17.41
C ASN A 83 5.19 5.27 -16.54
N LEU A 84 4.51 4.24 -17.08
CA LEU A 84 4.33 2.94 -16.46
C LEU A 84 4.85 1.86 -17.40
N LEU A 85 5.53 0.88 -16.81
CA LEU A 85 5.87 -0.39 -17.43
C LEU A 85 5.22 -1.50 -16.61
N ILE A 86 4.44 -2.36 -17.28
CA ILE A 86 4.02 -3.65 -16.75
C ILE A 86 4.88 -4.72 -17.42
N TYR A 87 5.56 -5.51 -16.59
CA TYR A 87 6.39 -6.61 -17.03
C TYR A 87 5.83 -7.93 -16.51
N ASN A 88 5.59 -8.88 -17.40
CA ASN A 88 5.19 -10.22 -17.05
C ASN A 88 6.43 -11.12 -17.06
N GLN A 89 6.86 -11.56 -15.88
CA GLN A 89 8.07 -12.37 -15.68
C GLN A 89 7.99 -13.71 -16.40
N GLN A 90 6.83 -14.38 -16.34
CA GLN A 90 6.65 -15.71 -16.91
C GLN A 90 6.76 -15.71 -18.44
N THR A 91 6.24 -14.67 -19.09
CA THR A 91 6.22 -14.56 -20.57
C THR A 91 7.34 -13.67 -21.11
N SER A 92 8.08 -12.99 -20.23
CA SER A 92 9.02 -11.92 -20.59
C SER A 92 8.41 -10.77 -21.40
N ARG A 93 7.07 -10.63 -21.38
CA ARG A 93 6.36 -9.57 -22.11
C ARG A 93 6.45 -8.24 -21.36
N LYS A 94 6.82 -7.18 -22.08
CA LYS A 94 6.77 -5.80 -21.60
C LYS A 94 5.59 -5.08 -22.23
N ILE A 95 4.79 -4.42 -21.40
CA ILE A 95 3.71 -3.54 -21.84
C ILE A 95 4.04 -2.15 -21.27
N PRO A 96 4.36 -1.15 -22.10
CA PRO A 96 4.62 0.20 -21.62
C PRO A 96 3.40 1.11 -21.84
N PRO A 97 2.45 1.20 -20.90
CA PRO A 97 1.47 2.29 -20.89
C PRO A 97 2.19 3.64 -20.74
N LEU A 98 2.49 4.26 -21.88
CA LEU A 98 3.10 5.58 -21.90
C LEU A 98 2.08 6.63 -21.46
N GLY A 99 2.53 7.61 -20.66
CA GLY A 99 1.70 8.73 -20.23
C GLY A 99 0.57 8.39 -19.27
N LYS A 100 0.73 7.36 -18.43
CA LYS A 100 -0.27 6.97 -17.42
C LYS A 100 -0.62 8.12 -16.46
N HIS A 101 0.40 8.87 -16.07
CA HIS A 101 0.34 10.04 -15.21
C HIS A 101 1.17 11.18 -15.84
N THR A 102 0.92 12.42 -15.43
CA THR A 102 1.67 13.60 -15.93
C THR A 102 2.86 13.98 -15.06
N LYS A 103 2.99 13.34 -13.88
CA LYS A 103 4.06 13.54 -12.90
C LYS A 103 4.47 12.22 -12.27
N ARG A 104 5.40 12.27 -11.30
CA ARG A 104 5.97 11.11 -10.61
C ARG A 104 4.88 10.21 -10.04
N ILE A 105 4.98 8.92 -10.35
CA ILE A 105 4.26 7.85 -9.65
C ILE A 105 4.97 7.62 -8.33
N THR A 106 4.25 7.76 -7.22
CA THR A 106 4.80 7.76 -5.85
C THR A 106 4.42 6.54 -5.05
N CYS A 107 3.27 5.94 -5.33
CA CYS A 107 2.74 4.79 -4.60
C CYS A 107 1.79 3.98 -5.47
N GLY A 108 1.47 2.77 -5.02
CA GLY A 108 0.51 1.92 -5.68
C GLY A 108 0.31 0.60 -4.94
N CYS A 109 -0.70 -0.16 -5.36
CA CYS A 109 -1.07 -1.44 -4.80
C CYS A 109 -1.69 -2.33 -5.87
N TRP A 110 -1.41 -3.63 -5.79
CA TRP A 110 -2.11 -4.64 -6.58
C TRP A 110 -3.26 -5.22 -5.77
N SER A 111 -4.42 -5.38 -6.41
CA SER A 111 -5.54 -6.11 -5.82
C SER A 111 -5.39 -7.61 -6.01
N SER A 112 -6.13 -8.40 -5.24
CA SER A 112 -6.22 -9.85 -5.43
C SER A 112 -6.80 -10.26 -6.80
N GLN A 113 -7.51 -9.34 -7.49
CA GLN A 113 -8.03 -9.53 -8.85
C GLN A 113 -7.07 -9.03 -9.95
N ASN A 114 -5.80 -8.75 -9.62
CA ASN A 114 -4.82 -8.16 -10.54
C ASN A 114 -5.21 -6.77 -11.09
N LEU A 115 -5.92 -5.97 -10.29
CA LEU A 115 -6.06 -4.54 -10.57
C LEU A 115 -4.85 -3.80 -9.99
N LEU A 116 -4.36 -2.78 -10.68
CA LEU A 116 -3.27 -1.93 -10.21
C LEU A 116 -3.79 -0.52 -9.92
N ALA A 117 -3.74 -0.12 -8.65
CA ALA A 117 -3.96 1.26 -8.23
C ALA A 117 -2.62 2.00 -8.17
N LEU A 118 -2.55 3.21 -8.72
CA LEU A 118 -1.36 4.06 -8.69
C LEU A 118 -1.72 5.47 -8.24
N GLY A 119 -0.92 6.03 -7.33
CA GLY A 119 -0.98 7.43 -6.91
C GLY A 119 0.18 8.24 -7.48
N SER A 120 -0.09 9.50 -7.82
CA SER A 120 0.87 10.40 -8.48
C SER A 120 0.85 11.82 -7.91
N GLU A 121 1.97 12.53 -8.03
CA GLU A 121 2.11 13.96 -7.73
C GLU A 121 1.26 14.87 -8.65
N ASP A 122 0.66 14.30 -9.71
CA ASP A 122 -0.36 14.98 -10.52
C ASP A 122 -1.71 15.06 -9.81
N ARG A 123 -1.78 14.56 -8.57
CA ARG A 123 -2.98 14.54 -7.71
C ARG A 123 -4.10 13.72 -8.32
N SER A 124 -3.76 12.58 -8.90
CA SER A 124 -4.73 11.58 -9.31
C SER A 124 -4.36 10.19 -8.80
N ILE A 125 -5.39 9.36 -8.66
CA ILE A 125 -5.27 7.93 -8.46
C ILE A 125 -5.86 7.25 -9.70
N THR A 126 -5.09 6.37 -10.35
CA THR A 126 -5.56 5.55 -11.47
C THR A 126 -5.72 4.10 -11.02
N ILE A 127 -6.73 3.41 -11.58
CA ILE A 127 -6.94 1.97 -11.40
C ILE A 127 -6.89 1.34 -12.77
N SER A 128 -6.09 0.29 -12.90
CA SER A 128 -5.74 -0.32 -14.18
C SER A 128 -5.95 -1.82 -14.18
N ASN A 129 -6.20 -2.40 -15.35
CA ASN A 129 -6.13 -3.86 -15.52
C ASN A 129 -4.65 -4.32 -15.54
N HIS A 130 -4.45 -5.63 -15.64
CA HIS A 130 -3.13 -6.26 -15.74
C HIS A 130 -2.39 -5.96 -17.07
N GLU A 131 -3.07 -5.40 -18.07
CA GLU A 131 -2.46 -4.92 -19.32
C GLU A 131 -2.03 -3.46 -19.21
N GLY A 132 -2.39 -2.76 -18.12
CA GLY A 132 -2.06 -1.37 -17.85
C GLY A 132 -3.09 -0.37 -18.36
N ASP A 133 -4.19 -0.81 -18.96
CA ASP A 133 -5.29 0.05 -19.38
C ASP A 133 -6.00 0.65 -18.17
N THR A 134 -6.33 1.94 -18.23
CA THR A 134 -7.06 2.62 -17.16
C THR A 134 -8.53 2.20 -17.17
N ILE A 135 -8.99 1.61 -16.06
CA ILE A 135 -10.40 1.26 -15.82
C ILE A 135 -11.13 2.43 -15.14
N ARG A 136 -10.46 3.06 -14.16
CA ARG A 136 -10.98 4.21 -13.41
C ARG A 136 -9.85 5.19 -13.12
N GLN A 137 -10.22 6.44 -12.95
CA GLN A 137 -9.33 7.51 -12.51
C GLN A 137 -10.12 8.49 -11.66
N THR A 138 -9.50 9.00 -10.60
CA THR A 138 -10.08 10.04 -9.76
C THR A 138 -9.04 11.07 -9.40
N SER A 139 -9.46 12.34 -9.32
CA SER A 139 -8.62 13.45 -8.89
C SER A 139 -8.75 13.61 -7.37
N VAL A 140 -7.63 13.84 -6.70
CA VAL A 140 -7.55 14.00 -5.25
C VAL A 140 -7.07 15.39 -4.88
N ARG A 141 -7.37 15.86 -3.66
CA ARG A 141 -7.07 17.23 -3.25
C ARG A 141 -5.61 17.48 -2.86
N ALA A 142 -4.87 16.42 -2.56
CA ALA A 142 -3.46 16.46 -2.19
C ALA A 142 -2.75 15.20 -2.68
N ASP A 143 -1.42 15.18 -2.58
CA ASP A 143 -0.61 14.07 -3.08
C ASP A 143 -0.98 12.76 -2.35
N PRO A 144 -1.33 11.68 -3.09
CA PRO A 144 -1.67 10.40 -2.50
C PRO A 144 -0.41 9.64 -2.06
N ALA A 145 -0.54 8.93 -0.94
CA ALA A 145 0.46 8.04 -0.39
C ALA A 145 -0.22 6.79 0.20
N ASP A 146 0.55 5.71 0.35
CA ASP A 146 0.10 4.47 1.01
C ASP A 146 -1.22 3.94 0.45
N VAL A 147 -1.32 3.84 -0.89
CA VAL A 147 -2.54 3.36 -1.54
C VAL A 147 -2.74 1.88 -1.23
N GLN A 148 -3.96 1.46 -0.88
CA GLN A 148 -4.30 0.07 -0.55
C GLN A 148 -5.66 -0.34 -1.13
N PHE A 149 -5.75 -1.58 -1.64
CA PHE A 149 -7.02 -2.21 -1.99
C PHE A 149 -7.65 -2.90 -0.77
N SER A 150 -8.97 -2.79 -0.64
CA SER A 150 -9.73 -3.53 0.37
C SER A 150 -11.21 -3.62 0.02
N VAL A 151 -11.99 -4.18 0.96
CA VAL A 151 -13.45 -4.28 0.90
C VAL A 151 -14.02 -3.46 2.05
N MET A 152 -14.91 -2.53 1.73
CA MET A 152 -15.64 -1.78 2.75
C MET A 152 -16.66 -2.68 3.44
N LYS A 153 -16.95 -2.38 4.71
CA LYS A 153 -18.00 -3.05 5.47
C LYS A 153 -19.37 -2.72 4.88
N THR A 154 -20.16 -3.74 4.53
CA THR A 154 -21.52 -3.59 3.95
C THR A 154 -22.54 -4.46 4.69
N ASP A 155 -23.82 -4.08 4.66
CA ASP A 155 -24.93 -4.88 5.21
C ASP A 155 -25.13 -6.21 4.44
N GLU A 156 -24.75 -6.26 3.16
CA GLU A 156 -24.87 -7.45 2.30
C GLU A 156 -23.63 -8.35 2.38
N ARG A 157 -23.80 -9.66 2.09
CA ARG A 157 -22.69 -10.61 1.99
C ARG A 157 -21.67 -10.11 0.97
N SER A 158 -20.55 -9.59 1.51
CA SER A 158 -19.28 -9.22 0.88
C SER A 158 -19.27 -9.32 -0.65
N SER A 159 -19.17 -8.17 -1.33
CA SER A 159 -18.92 -8.11 -2.76
C SER A 159 -17.78 -9.08 -3.15
N PRO A 160 -17.86 -9.79 -4.29
CA PRO A 160 -16.83 -10.75 -4.67
C PRO A 160 -15.60 -10.00 -5.19
N GLY A 161 -14.79 -9.45 -4.29
CA GLY A 161 -13.50 -8.84 -4.58
C GLY A 161 -13.27 -7.48 -3.92
N GLU A 162 -11.99 -7.08 -3.89
CA GLU A 162 -11.55 -5.78 -3.38
C GLU A 162 -12.09 -4.67 -4.28
N SER A 163 -13.15 -4.00 -3.81
CA SER A 163 -13.89 -3.00 -4.56
C SER A 163 -13.51 -1.56 -4.18
N THR A 164 -12.64 -1.37 -3.19
CA THR A 164 -12.31 -0.04 -2.66
C THR A 164 -10.82 0.20 -2.70
N VAL A 165 -10.43 1.36 -3.25
CA VAL A 165 -9.08 1.90 -3.15
C VAL A 165 -9.06 2.95 -2.06
N SER A 166 -8.10 2.84 -1.15
CA SER A 166 -7.83 3.82 -0.12
C SER A 166 -6.48 4.50 -0.33
N GLY A 167 -6.30 5.69 0.21
CA GLY A 167 -4.99 6.35 0.26
C GLY A 167 -4.94 7.48 1.29
N ALA A 168 -3.76 7.74 1.84
CA ALA A 168 -3.52 8.90 2.69
C ALA A 168 -3.16 10.12 1.84
N LEU A 169 -4.02 11.15 1.83
CA LEU A 169 -3.82 12.37 1.06
C LEU A 169 -3.12 13.44 1.90
N GLY A 170 -1.97 13.93 1.43
CA GLY A 170 -1.23 15.00 2.10
C GLY A 170 -0.88 14.70 3.57
N LYS A 171 -0.88 13.42 3.97
CA LYS A 171 -0.73 12.94 5.35
C LYS A 171 -1.79 13.46 6.33
N LYS A 172 -2.94 13.94 5.86
CA LYS A 172 -3.98 14.56 6.71
C LYS A 172 -5.34 13.92 6.59
N THR A 173 -5.66 13.45 5.38
CA THR A 173 -6.97 12.92 5.06
C THR A 173 -6.81 11.46 4.64
N LEU A 174 -7.71 10.59 5.10
CA LEU A 174 -7.86 9.26 4.53
C LEU A 174 -8.93 9.32 3.43
N PHE A 175 -8.58 8.93 2.23
CA PHE A 175 -9.45 8.90 1.07
C PHE A 175 -9.88 7.47 0.79
N LEU A 176 -11.16 7.27 0.46
CA LEU A 176 -11.73 5.99 0.04
C LEU A 176 -12.50 6.19 -1.26
N PHE A 177 -12.20 5.34 -2.24
CA PHE A 177 -12.79 5.35 -3.57
C PHE A 177 -13.36 3.97 -3.88
N ASN A 178 -14.69 3.87 -3.87
CA ASN A 178 -15.40 2.65 -4.22
C ASN A 178 -15.55 2.56 -5.74
N LEU A 179 -15.03 1.49 -6.33
CA LEU A 179 -15.10 1.25 -7.79
C LEU A 179 -16.52 1.05 -8.31
N ASN A 180 -17.43 0.62 -7.42
CA ASN A 180 -18.85 0.41 -7.72
C ASN A 180 -19.69 1.68 -7.55
N ASP A 181 -19.16 2.70 -6.84
CA ASP A 181 -19.80 3.99 -6.63
C ASP A 181 -18.78 5.14 -6.80
N PRO A 182 -18.26 5.33 -8.03
CA PRO A 182 -17.14 6.24 -8.29
C PRO A 182 -17.49 7.72 -8.12
N ASP A 183 -18.77 8.07 -8.15
CA ASP A 183 -19.24 9.45 -8.05
C ASP A 183 -19.27 9.96 -6.60
N ASN A 184 -19.17 9.06 -5.61
CA ASN A 184 -19.26 9.37 -4.19
C ASN A 184 -18.01 8.95 -3.40
N PRO A 185 -16.83 9.52 -3.70
CA PRO A 185 -15.63 9.26 -2.91
C PRO A 185 -15.76 9.83 -1.49
N ILE A 186 -15.13 9.17 -0.53
CA ILE A 186 -15.17 9.58 0.88
C ILE A 186 -13.81 10.13 1.30
N GLU A 187 -13.81 11.33 1.87
CA GLU A 187 -12.64 11.98 2.46
C GLU A 187 -12.83 12.14 3.97
N LEU A 188 -12.00 11.46 4.76
CA LEU A 188 -12.04 11.51 6.22
C LEU A 188 -10.89 12.38 6.73
N ALA A 189 -11.24 13.56 7.23
CA ALA A 189 -10.31 14.45 7.91
C ALA A 189 -10.32 14.18 9.43
N PHE A 190 -9.14 14.21 10.05
CA PHE A 190 -8.98 13.91 11.47
C PHE A 190 -8.66 15.17 12.29
N GLN A 191 -8.85 15.07 13.60
CA GLN A 191 -8.56 16.17 14.52
C GLN A 191 -7.09 16.59 14.42
N GLN A 192 -6.84 17.90 14.32
CA GLN A 192 -5.48 18.43 14.14
C GLN A 192 -4.51 17.99 15.25
N ARG A 193 -5.02 17.77 16.47
CA ARG A 193 -4.25 17.29 17.63
C ARG A 193 -3.57 15.94 17.40
N TYR A 194 -4.05 15.11 16.47
CA TYR A 194 -3.41 13.82 16.17
C TYR A 194 -2.12 14.00 15.38
N GLY A 195 -2.02 15.05 14.56
CA GLY A 195 -0.87 15.33 13.71
C GLY A 195 -1.04 14.84 12.27
N ASN A 196 0.00 14.23 11.73
CA ASN A 196 0.01 13.63 10.39
C ASN A 196 -0.33 12.15 10.49
N ILE A 197 -1.07 11.62 9.53
CA ILE A 197 -1.18 10.18 9.28
C ILE A 197 0.22 9.66 8.94
N ILE A 198 0.69 8.71 9.73
CA ILE A 198 1.97 8.03 9.53
C ILE A 198 1.77 6.74 8.75
N SER A 199 0.72 6.00 9.07
CA SER A 199 0.36 4.74 8.42
C SER A 199 -1.08 4.40 8.77
N TYR A 200 -1.76 3.65 7.90
CA TYR A 200 -3.02 3.02 8.21
C TYR A 200 -3.08 1.60 7.66
N HIS A 201 -3.93 0.77 8.24
CA HIS A 201 -4.08 -0.61 7.84
C HIS A 201 -5.54 -1.04 7.96
N TRP A 202 -6.02 -1.69 6.91
CA TRP A 202 -7.28 -2.41 6.93
C TRP A 202 -7.16 -3.69 7.77
N TYR A 203 -8.22 -4.01 8.51
CA TYR A 203 -8.30 -5.26 9.25
C TYR A 203 -9.75 -5.67 9.49
N GLY A 204 -9.94 -6.97 9.77
CA GLY A 204 -11.26 -7.54 10.01
C GLY A 204 -12.21 -7.31 8.83
N ASP A 205 -13.48 -7.01 9.14
CA ASP A 205 -14.55 -6.83 8.16
C ASP A 205 -14.74 -5.35 7.80
N GLY A 206 -13.72 -4.73 7.20
CA GLY A 206 -13.76 -3.33 6.77
C GLY A 206 -13.48 -2.30 7.88
N TYR A 207 -12.68 -2.64 8.88
CA TYR A 207 -12.17 -1.67 9.85
C TYR A 207 -10.81 -1.13 9.41
N ILE A 208 -10.49 0.09 9.83
CA ILE A 208 -9.19 0.71 9.56
C ILE A 208 -8.60 1.24 10.86
N MET A 209 -7.36 0.85 11.15
CA MET A 209 -6.56 1.44 12.22
C MET A 209 -5.58 2.44 11.62
N ILE A 210 -5.51 3.63 12.20
CA ILE A 210 -4.74 4.76 11.69
C ILE A 210 -3.79 5.25 12.77
N GLY A 211 -2.52 5.35 12.45
CA GLY A 211 -1.47 5.87 13.32
C GLY A 211 -1.08 7.30 12.98
N PHE A 212 -0.88 8.12 14.01
CA PHE A 212 -0.59 9.54 13.83
C PHE A 212 0.70 10.00 14.52
N SER A 213 1.28 11.09 13.99
CA SER A 213 2.59 11.60 14.38
C SER A 213 2.69 12.16 15.80
N HIS A 214 1.58 12.41 16.50
CA HIS A 214 1.59 12.81 17.92
C HIS A 214 1.20 11.67 18.85
N GLY A 215 1.48 10.42 18.49
CA GLY A 215 1.33 9.28 19.40
C GLY A 215 -0.08 8.71 19.50
N TYR A 216 -1.02 9.25 18.72
CA TYR A 216 -2.40 8.77 18.65
C TYR A 216 -2.53 7.60 17.68
N PHE A 217 -3.42 6.68 17.99
CA PHE A 217 -4.05 5.86 16.97
C PHE A 217 -5.57 5.90 17.12
N VAL A 218 -6.24 5.74 15.98
CA VAL A 218 -7.70 5.75 15.86
C VAL A 218 -8.14 4.51 15.11
N VAL A 219 -9.28 3.96 15.48
CA VAL A 219 -9.98 2.93 14.72
C VAL A 219 -11.28 3.49 14.20
N ILE A 220 -11.55 3.26 12.92
CA ILE A 220 -12.81 3.60 12.27
C ILE A 220 -13.43 2.36 11.61
N SER A 221 -14.75 2.38 11.44
CA SER A 221 -15.45 1.47 10.54
C SER A 221 -15.65 2.14 9.19
N THR A 222 -15.61 1.34 8.12
CA THR A 222 -15.94 1.81 6.76
C THR A 222 -17.40 1.62 6.38
N HIS A 223 -18.24 1.17 7.31
CA HIS A 223 -19.66 1.03 7.04
C HIS A 223 -20.33 2.40 6.86
N ILE A 224 -21.07 2.60 5.78
CA ILE A 224 -21.58 3.92 5.36
C ILE A 224 -22.40 4.67 6.44
N ARG A 225 -23.05 3.94 7.35
CA ARG A 225 -23.86 4.53 8.44
C ARG A 225 -23.03 5.10 9.60
N GLU A 226 -21.81 4.62 9.79
CA GLU A 226 -20.91 4.99 10.89
C GLU A 226 -19.55 5.51 10.40
N ILE A 227 -19.35 5.57 9.08
CA ILE A 227 -18.08 6.02 8.50
C ILE A 227 -17.78 7.47 8.91
N GLY A 228 -16.55 7.71 9.34
CA GLY A 228 -16.13 8.99 9.91
C GLY A 228 -16.37 9.12 11.42
N GLN A 229 -17.05 8.16 12.06
CA GLN A 229 -17.06 8.06 13.52
C GLN A 229 -15.80 7.32 14.02
N GLU A 230 -15.16 7.88 15.05
CA GLU A 230 -14.01 7.27 15.71
C GLU A 230 -14.52 6.24 16.73
N LEU A 231 -14.49 4.96 16.38
CA LEU A 231 -14.95 3.88 17.25
C LEU A 231 -14.06 3.68 18.46
N PHE A 232 -12.76 3.91 18.27
CA PHE A 232 -11.78 3.86 19.33
C PHE A 232 -10.67 4.88 19.09
N GLN A 233 -10.23 5.50 20.18
CA GLN A 233 -9.12 6.43 20.18
C GLN A 233 -8.25 6.16 21.40
N ALA A 234 -6.92 6.13 21.20
CA ALA A 234 -6.00 6.18 22.32
C ALA A 234 -4.74 7.01 22.00
N HIS A 235 -4.21 7.64 23.04
CA HIS A 235 -2.94 8.34 23.04
C HIS A 235 -1.96 7.53 23.91
N ASN A 236 -1.35 6.53 23.31
CA ASN A 236 -0.48 5.60 24.04
C ASN A 236 0.96 6.06 24.13
N HIS A 237 1.37 7.02 23.29
CA HIS A 237 2.75 7.47 23.19
C HIS A 237 2.85 8.96 23.46
N LYS A 238 3.79 9.37 24.32
CA LYS A 238 4.09 10.79 24.57
C LYS A 238 4.82 11.44 23.40
N ASP A 239 5.45 10.63 22.56
CA ASP A 239 6.26 11.03 21.40
C ASP A 239 5.70 10.46 20.10
N SER A 240 6.31 10.82 18.97
CA SER A 240 5.85 10.48 17.63
C SER A 240 5.90 8.97 17.33
N LEU A 241 4.77 8.42 16.88
CA LEU A 241 4.71 7.10 16.26
C LEU A 241 5.52 7.09 14.96
N THR A 242 6.30 6.03 14.76
CA THR A 242 7.08 5.83 13.53
C THR A 242 6.50 4.74 12.64
N SER A 243 5.81 3.76 13.21
CA SER A 243 5.20 2.66 12.45
C SER A 243 4.10 1.96 13.26
N ILE A 244 3.15 1.38 12.53
CA ILE A 244 2.14 0.46 13.05
C ILE A 244 2.18 -0.80 12.20
N ALA A 245 2.07 -1.97 12.83
CA ALA A 245 1.88 -3.24 12.14
C ALA A 245 0.71 -4.00 12.79
N ILE A 246 -0.11 -4.64 11.97
CA ILE A 246 -1.28 -5.41 12.44
C ILE A 246 -1.10 -6.87 12.07
N SER A 247 -1.33 -7.75 13.05
CA SER A 247 -1.46 -9.19 12.85
C SER A 247 -2.91 -9.58 13.07
N GLN A 248 -3.61 -9.87 11.97
CA GLN A 248 -5.00 -10.31 12.02
C GLN A 248 -5.13 -11.68 12.70
N SER A 249 -4.22 -12.63 12.41
CA SER A 249 -4.24 -13.97 13.01
C SER A 249 -4.01 -13.96 14.52
N LEU A 250 -3.24 -13.01 15.04
CA LEU A 250 -2.98 -12.88 16.47
C LEU A 250 -3.91 -11.87 17.17
N ASN A 251 -4.76 -11.17 16.40
CA ASN A 251 -5.55 -10.03 16.86
C ASN A 251 -4.71 -9.03 17.69
N LYS A 252 -3.58 -8.60 17.13
CA LYS A 252 -2.65 -7.69 17.79
C LYS A 252 -2.19 -6.61 16.84
N ALA A 253 -2.03 -5.42 17.39
CA ALA A 253 -1.28 -4.36 16.75
C ALA A 253 0.04 -4.14 17.50
N ALA A 254 1.12 -3.99 16.76
CA ALA A 254 2.37 -3.48 17.28
C ALA A 254 2.48 -2.00 16.87
N THR A 255 2.78 -1.15 17.83
CA THR A 255 3.11 0.25 17.58
C THR A 255 4.55 0.49 17.97
N ALA A 256 5.29 1.18 17.11
CA ALA A 256 6.70 1.49 17.34
C ALA A 256 6.89 3.00 17.50
N TYR A 257 7.74 3.37 18.46
CA TYR A 257 8.24 4.72 18.66
C TYR A 257 9.70 4.65 19.12
N VAL A 258 10.58 5.43 18.49
CA VAL A 258 12.03 5.55 18.76
C VAL A 258 12.75 4.23 19.10
N VAL A 259 12.75 3.79 20.38
CA VAL A 259 13.49 2.60 20.88
C VAL A 259 12.58 1.50 21.45
N TYR A 260 11.25 1.68 21.42
CA TYR A 260 10.30 0.78 22.08
C TYR A 260 9.22 0.28 21.11
N VAL A 261 8.87 -0.99 21.25
CA VAL A 261 7.73 -1.62 20.58
C VAL A 261 6.69 -1.94 21.65
N GLN A 262 5.50 -1.36 21.53
CA GLN A 262 4.37 -1.70 22.39
C GLN A 262 3.41 -2.62 21.66
N LEU A 263 3.19 -3.80 22.25
CA LEU A 263 2.11 -4.70 21.84
C LEU A 263 0.81 -4.19 22.44
N ILE A 264 -0.11 -3.80 21.57
CA ILE A 264 -1.47 -3.46 21.96
C ILE A 264 -2.27 -4.76 21.91
N ARG A 265 -2.61 -5.27 23.09
CA ARG A 265 -3.54 -6.37 23.31
C ARG A 265 -4.84 -5.77 23.86
N SER A 266 -5.95 -5.98 23.15
CA SER A 266 -7.36 -5.88 23.58
C SER A 266 -8.14 -4.59 23.27
N LYS A 267 -9.39 -4.83 22.80
CA LYS A 267 -10.47 -3.95 22.31
C LYS A 267 -10.32 -3.32 20.91
N MET A 268 -9.62 -3.98 19.98
CA MET A 268 -9.97 -3.77 18.56
C MET A 268 -11.33 -4.46 18.35
N PRO A 269 -12.40 -3.74 17.95
CA PRO A 269 -13.67 -4.38 17.65
C PRO A 269 -13.41 -5.41 16.54
N LEU A 270 -13.67 -6.69 16.84
CA LEU A 270 -13.67 -7.75 15.85
C LEU A 270 -15.02 -8.47 15.91
N GLN A 271 -15.44 -8.88 14.71
CA GLN A 271 -16.46 -9.85 14.37
C GLN A 271 -17.21 -10.49 15.56
N GLY A 272 -18.44 -10.03 15.81
CA GLY A 272 -19.38 -10.69 16.74
C GLY A 272 -19.85 -9.86 17.94
N ASP A 273 -19.19 -8.77 18.32
CA ASP A 273 -19.59 -7.98 19.51
C ASP A 273 -20.73 -6.98 19.24
N ALA A 274 -21.65 -7.32 18.34
CA ALA A 274 -22.92 -6.62 18.12
C ALA A 274 -24.11 -7.51 18.48
N GLU A 275 -24.03 -8.23 19.60
CA GLU A 275 -25.20 -8.78 20.28
C GLU A 275 -25.16 -8.44 21.78
N GLU A 276 -26.23 -7.76 22.18
CA GLU A 276 -26.81 -7.68 23.53
C GLU A 276 -25.89 -7.36 24.72
N THR A 277 -25.93 -6.10 25.14
CA THR A 277 -26.21 -5.81 26.55
C THR A 277 -27.45 -4.94 26.66
N ASN A 278 -28.62 -5.59 26.56
CA ASN A 278 -29.82 -5.16 27.26
C ASN A 278 -29.66 -5.59 28.73
N CYS A 279 -29.47 -4.61 29.62
CA CYS A 279 -30.03 -4.50 30.98
C CYS A 279 -29.35 -3.32 31.70
#